data_AF-A0A955TYG0-F1
#
_entry.id   AF-A0A955TYG0-F1
#
_cell.length_a   1.000
_cell.length_b   1.000
_cell.length_c   1.000
_cell.angle_alpha   90.00
_cell.angle_beta   90.00
_cell.angle_gamma   90.00
#
_symmetry.space_group_name_H-M   'P 1'
#
loop_
_entity.id
_entity.type
_entity.pdbx_description
1 polymer ?
#
loop_
_entity_poly.entity_id
_entity_poly.type
_entity_poly.pdbx_seq_one_letter_code
_entity_poly.pdbx_strand_id
1 'polypeptide(L)'
;MMQDQERLDMWLGAVGLLRAKLSLVMKAIHETRQTCRQQMARAPEGLSPLMAQAQELFVEMLKAGEFVSTARDNLEQKNTQTFDEYLESWAVTQTEDRFRRVGAYLSELSETRIPGLNLDPEIWEEGLKLIDEVLQNRK
;
A
#
# COMPACT_ATOMS: atom_id res chain seq x y z
N MET A 1 10.26 -6.80 23.25
CA MET A 1 10.65 -5.57 22.53
C MET A 1 11.30 -6.01 21.24
N MET A 2 10.65 -5.75 20.12
CA MET A 2 11.19 -5.97 18.78
C MET A 2 12.28 -4.93 18.53
N GLN A 3 13.41 -5.31 17.94
CA GLN A 3 14.48 -4.35 17.62
C GLN A 3 14.04 -3.45 16.45
N ASP A 4 14.46 -2.19 16.43
CA ASP A 4 13.97 -1.24 15.40
C ASP A 4 14.30 -1.66 13.96
N GLN A 5 15.35 -2.44 13.79
CA GLN A 5 15.67 -3.07 12.50
C GLN A 5 14.63 -4.11 12.06
N GLU A 6 14.16 -4.96 12.99
CA GLU A 6 13.08 -5.94 12.72
C GLU A 6 11.76 -5.22 12.39
N ARG A 7 11.49 -4.09 13.04
CA ARG A 7 10.35 -3.23 12.71
C ARG A 7 10.48 -2.71 11.28
N LEU A 8 11.59 -2.09 10.92
CA LEU A 8 11.81 -1.55 9.58
C LEU A 8 11.70 -2.61 8.49
N ASP A 9 12.21 -3.82 8.72
CA ASP A 9 12.09 -4.94 7.78
C ASP A 9 10.63 -5.39 7.60
N MET A 10 9.86 -5.44 8.69
CA MET A 10 8.41 -5.70 8.63
C MET A 10 7.69 -4.62 7.81
N TRP A 11 8.00 -3.34 8.05
CA TRP A 11 7.44 -2.22 7.29
C TRP A 11 7.82 -2.29 5.80
N LEU A 12 9.07 -2.61 5.47
CA LEU A 12 9.53 -2.81 4.09
C LEU A 12 8.79 -3.94 3.38
N GLY A 13 8.68 -5.10 4.05
CA GLY A 13 7.94 -6.23 3.52
C GLY A 13 6.48 -5.86 3.25
N ALA A 14 5.87 -5.14 4.18
CA ALA A 14 4.49 -4.72 4.06
C ALA A 14 4.28 -3.69 2.93
N VAL A 15 5.17 -2.70 2.79
CA VAL A 15 5.17 -1.78 1.65
C VAL A 15 5.26 -2.55 0.32
N GLY A 16 6.15 -3.54 0.25
CA GLY A 16 6.30 -4.39 -0.94
C GLY A 16 5.01 -5.12 -1.31
N LEU A 17 4.36 -5.75 -0.33
CA LEU A 17 3.11 -6.47 -0.57
C LEU A 17 1.97 -5.51 -0.96
N LEU A 18 1.79 -4.40 -0.26
CA LEU A 18 0.74 -3.42 -0.58
C LEU A 18 0.90 -2.85 -1.99
N ARG A 19 2.14 -2.61 -2.44
CA ARG A 19 2.42 -2.25 -3.84
C ARG A 19 1.98 -3.32 -4.82
N ALA A 20 2.25 -4.59 -4.51
CA ALA A 20 1.83 -5.70 -5.36
C ALA A 20 0.30 -5.76 -5.44
N LYS A 21 -0.41 -5.64 -4.30
CA LYS A 21 -1.88 -5.65 -4.25
C LYS A 21 -2.46 -4.48 -5.05
N LEU A 22 -1.97 -3.25 -4.87
CA LEU A 22 -2.37 -2.10 -5.69
C LEU A 22 -2.12 -2.32 -7.20
N SER A 23 -1.01 -2.99 -7.55
CA SER A 23 -0.72 -3.32 -8.96
C SER A 23 -1.71 -4.32 -9.54
N LEU A 24 -2.13 -5.33 -8.76
CA LEU A 24 -3.17 -6.28 -9.17
C LEU A 24 -4.51 -5.58 -9.40
N VAL A 25 -4.87 -4.62 -8.55
CA VAL A 25 -6.08 -3.80 -8.74
C VAL A 25 -6.00 -3.00 -10.04
N MET A 26 -4.89 -2.30 -10.27
CA MET A 26 -4.69 -1.53 -11.51
C MET A 26 -4.77 -2.43 -12.75
N LYS A 27 -4.17 -3.63 -12.70
CA LYS A 27 -4.24 -4.62 -13.77
C LYS A 27 -5.68 -5.04 -14.06
N ALA A 28 -6.44 -5.44 -13.03
CA ALA A 28 -7.83 -5.85 -13.19
C ALA A 28 -8.69 -4.71 -13.78
N ILE A 29 -8.50 -3.47 -13.31
CA ILE A 29 -9.20 -2.31 -13.87
C ILE A 29 -8.85 -2.11 -15.36
N HIS A 30 -7.58 -2.30 -15.73
CA HIS A 30 -7.14 -2.19 -17.12
C HIS A 30 -7.79 -3.26 -17.99
N GLU A 31 -7.80 -4.52 -17.54
CA GLU A 31 -8.40 -5.65 -18.25
C GLU A 31 -9.91 -5.44 -18.42
N THR A 32 -10.63 -5.06 -17.35
CA THR A 32 -12.06 -4.75 -17.43
C THR A 32 -12.33 -3.63 -18.44
N ARG A 33 -11.52 -2.56 -18.46
CA ARG A 33 -11.66 -1.48 -19.45
C ARG A 33 -11.50 -1.98 -20.88
N GLN A 34 -10.53 -2.86 -21.13
CA GLN A 34 -10.32 -3.43 -22.46
C GLN A 34 -11.51 -4.28 -22.89
N THR A 35 -11.96 -5.19 -22.04
CA THR A 35 -13.12 -6.07 -22.31
C THR A 35 -14.39 -5.26 -22.56
N CYS A 36 -14.71 -4.28 -21.72
CA CYS A 36 -15.90 -3.45 -21.90
C CYS A 36 -15.84 -2.60 -23.17
N ARG A 37 -14.66 -2.09 -23.56
CA ARG A 37 -14.52 -1.37 -24.84
C ARG A 37 -14.76 -2.26 -26.05
N GLN A 38 -14.33 -3.52 -25.98
CA GLN A 38 -14.55 -4.50 -27.05
C GLN A 38 -16.02 -4.92 -27.16
N GLN A 39 -16.74 -5.02 -26.04
CA GLN A 39 -18.10 -5.57 -26.00
C GLN A 39 -19.22 -4.51 -26.01
N MET A 40 -19.03 -3.39 -25.31
CA MET A 40 -20.10 -2.43 -24.98
C MET A 40 -19.82 -1.00 -25.47
N ALA A 41 -18.76 -0.79 -26.26
CA ALA A 41 -18.27 0.49 -26.79
C ALA A 41 -17.84 1.55 -25.74
N ARG A 42 -18.23 1.43 -24.47
CA ARG A 42 -17.85 2.35 -23.38
C ARG A 42 -17.44 1.57 -22.12
N ALA A 43 -16.37 2.03 -21.47
CA ALA A 43 -15.95 1.48 -20.19
C ALA A 43 -16.82 2.02 -19.03
N PRO A 44 -17.05 1.25 -17.96
CA PRO A 44 -17.77 1.71 -16.78
C PRO A 44 -17.16 2.98 -16.16
N GLU A 45 -18.01 3.91 -15.73
CA GLU A 45 -17.59 5.23 -15.24
C GLU A 45 -16.74 5.15 -13.95
N GLY A 46 -17.02 4.17 -13.08
CA GLY A 46 -16.30 3.98 -11.82
C GLY A 46 -14.85 3.50 -11.93
N LEU A 47 -14.43 2.97 -13.09
CA LEU A 47 -13.06 2.44 -13.25
C LEU A 47 -11.98 3.52 -13.27
N SER A 48 -12.33 4.73 -13.72
CA SER A 48 -11.39 5.85 -13.80
C SER A 48 -10.96 6.42 -12.46
N PRO A 49 -11.89 6.80 -11.56
CA PRO A 49 -11.51 7.24 -10.23
C PRO A 49 -10.79 6.14 -9.45
N LEU A 50 -11.25 4.88 -9.57
CA LEU A 50 -10.63 3.75 -8.89
C LEU A 50 -9.17 3.50 -9.32
N MET A 51 -8.89 3.63 -10.62
CA MET A 51 -7.52 3.55 -11.14
C MET A 51 -6.66 4.71 -10.65
N ALA A 52 -7.18 5.94 -10.68
CA ALA A 52 -6.42 7.12 -10.26
C ALA A 52 -6.01 7.03 -8.79
N GLN A 53 -6.94 6.60 -7.93
CA GLN A 53 -6.66 6.39 -6.50
C GLN A 53 -5.64 5.26 -6.29
N ALA A 54 -5.76 4.14 -7.02
CA ALA A 54 -4.77 3.06 -6.95
C ALA A 54 -3.36 3.54 -7.33
N GLN A 55 -3.25 4.37 -8.39
CA GLN A 55 -1.98 4.93 -8.85
C GLN A 55 -1.38 5.90 -7.82
N GLU A 56 -2.20 6.77 -7.23
CA GLU A 56 -1.76 7.68 -6.18
C GLU A 56 -1.20 6.91 -4.98
N LEU A 57 -1.96 5.94 -4.47
CA LEU A 57 -1.55 5.10 -3.35
C LEU A 57 -0.31 4.26 -3.68
N PHE A 58 -0.18 3.79 -4.92
CA PHE A 58 1.00 3.06 -5.36
C PHE A 58 2.26 3.95 -5.32
N VAL A 59 2.14 5.20 -5.77
CA VAL A 59 3.21 6.20 -5.68
C VAL A 59 3.54 6.51 -4.22
N GLU A 60 2.55 6.57 -3.33
CA GLU A 60 2.79 6.77 -1.90
C GLU A 60 3.53 5.61 -1.25
N MET A 61 3.21 4.37 -1.67
CA MET A 61 3.94 3.18 -1.23
C MET A 61 5.35 3.13 -1.82
N LEU A 62 5.57 3.58 -3.06
CA LEU A 62 6.93 3.74 -3.61
C LEU A 62 7.77 4.69 -2.76
N LYS A 63 7.22 5.88 -2.48
CA LYS A 63 7.86 6.86 -1.59
C LYS A 63 8.14 6.24 -0.22
N ALA A 64 7.16 5.54 0.36
CA ALA A 64 7.33 4.88 1.65
C ALA A 64 8.48 3.86 1.61
N GLY A 65 8.56 3.03 0.57
CA GLY A 65 9.64 2.05 0.43
C GLY A 65 11.02 2.67 0.32
N GLU A 66 11.16 3.74 -0.46
CA GLU A 66 12.43 4.50 -0.57
C GLU A 66 12.85 5.08 0.78
N PHE A 67 11.90 5.66 1.52
CA PHE A 67 12.17 6.22 2.84
C PHE A 67 12.56 5.15 3.86
N VAL A 68 11.80 4.06 3.96
CA VAL A 68 12.09 2.99 4.93
C VAL A 68 13.42 2.30 4.59
N SER A 69 13.75 2.12 3.30
CA SER A 69 15.06 1.59 2.88
C SER A 69 16.19 2.54 3.28
N THR A 70 16.02 3.84 3.01
CA THR A 70 17.00 4.87 3.39
C THR A 70 17.21 4.92 4.91
N ALA A 71 16.13 4.81 5.69
CA ALA A 71 16.20 4.77 7.15
C ALA A 71 17.00 3.55 7.63
N ARG A 72 16.73 2.36 7.07
CA ARG A 72 17.48 1.14 7.37
C ARG A 72 18.97 1.30 7.03
N ASP A 73 19.28 1.76 5.82
CA ASP A 73 20.67 1.91 5.37
C ASP A 73 21.44 2.97 6.18
N ASN A 74 20.74 3.99 6.70
CA ASN A 74 21.33 5.02 7.57
C ASN A 74 21.56 4.54 9.01
N LEU A 75 20.68 3.69 9.56
CA LEU A 75 20.89 3.07 10.88
C LEU A 75 22.19 2.24 10.90
N GLU A 76 22.57 1.65 9.76
CA GLU A 76 23.81 0.91 9.62
C GLU A 76 25.08 1.79 9.70
N GLN A 77 24.98 3.12 9.49
CA GLN A 77 26.15 4.02 9.29
C GLN A 77 26.52 4.95 10.47
N LYS A 78 25.66 5.11 11.49
CA LYS A 78 25.92 5.65 12.85
C LYS A 78 26.57 7.05 13.05
N ASN A 79 25.79 8.00 13.58
CA ASN A 79 26.12 8.88 14.73
C ASN A 79 24.81 9.20 15.50
N THR A 80 24.66 8.73 16.74
CA THR A 80 23.66 7.68 17.09
C THR A 80 22.66 7.97 18.23
N GLN A 81 22.08 9.16 18.37
CA GLN A 81 21.04 9.30 19.41
C GLN A 81 19.87 10.18 18.99
N THR A 82 20.13 11.42 18.59
CA THR A 82 19.04 12.35 18.22
C THR A 82 18.56 12.16 16.78
N PHE A 83 19.38 11.55 15.92
CA PHE A 83 19.06 11.29 14.52
C PHE A 83 18.22 10.02 14.35
N ASP A 84 18.56 8.97 15.11
CA ASP A 84 17.83 7.69 15.12
C ASP A 84 16.41 7.87 15.68
N GLU A 85 16.23 8.60 16.79
CA GLU A 85 14.92 8.89 17.36
C GLU A 85 14.02 9.72 16.42
N TYR A 86 14.58 10.66 15.65
CA TYR A 86 13.81 11.52 14.75
C TYR A 86 13.45 10.80 13.44
N LEU A 87 14.36 10.00 12.89
CA LEU A 87 14.09 9.18 11.71
C LEU A 87 13.17 8.00 12.01
N GLU A 88 13.30 7.34 13.16
CA GLU A 88 12.36 6.31 13.58
C GLU A 88 10.97 6.87 13.83
N SER A 89 10.88 7.98 14.58
CA SER A 89 9.59 8.64 14.83
C SER A 89 8.94 9.08 13.51
N TRP A 90 9.72 9.65 12.58
CA TRP A 90 9.22 10.08 11.28
C TRP A 90 8.89 8.91 10.33
N ALA A 91 9.72 7.88 10.26
CA ALA A 91 9.51 6.68 9.45
C ALA A 91 8.29 5.90 9.94
N VAL A 92 8.07 5.82 11.25
CA VAL A 92 6.88 5.19 11.83
C VAL A 92 5.64 6.05 11.59
N THR A 93 5.67 7.35 11.91
CA THR A 93 4.46 8.20 11.84
C THR A 93 3.99 8.51 10.43
N GLN A 94 4.88 8.80 9.48
CA GLN A 94 4.48 9.12 8.11
C GLN A 94 4.07 7.87 7.30
N THR A 95 4.58 6.69 7.68
CA THR A 95 4.22 5.44 6.99
C THR A 95 2.88 4.90 7.49
N GLU A 96 2.57 5.05 8.78
CA GLU A 96 1.26 4.69 9.37
C GLU A 96 0.08 5.35 8.63
N ASP A 97 0.13 6.66 8.43
CA ASP A 97 -0.96 7.38 7.76
C ASP A 97 -1.17 6.89 6.32
N ARG A 98 -0.09 6.56 5.61
CA ARG A 98 -0.16 6.01 4.25
C ARG A 98 -0.77 4.61 4.24
N PHE A 99 -0.40 3.75 5.20
CA PHE A 99 -0.99 2.42 5.35
C PHE A 99 -2.48 2.51 5.64
N ARG A 100 -2.91 3.42 6.50
CA ARG A 100 -4.33 3.67 6.77
C ARG A 100 -5.08 4.11 5.52
N ARG A 101 -4.49 4.96 4.69
CA ARG A 101 -5.10 5.35 3.39
C ARG A 101 -5.24 4.18 2.43
N VAL A 102 -4.23 3.30 2.36
CA VAL A 102 -4.34 2.04 1.60
C VAL A 102 -5.41 1.13 2.18
N GLY A 103 -5.51 1.02 3.50
CA GLY A 103 -6.53 0.21 4.17
C GLY A 103 -7.94 0.71 3.91
N ALA A 104 -8.16 2.03 3.97
CA ALA A 104 -9.44 2.64 3.60
C ALA A 104 -9.80 2.30 2.14
N TYR A 105 -8.85 2.44 1.22
CA TYR A 105 -9.05 2.09 -0.18
C TYR A 105 -9.38 0.61 -0.39
N LEU A 106 -8.66 -0.32 0.25
CA LEU A 106 -8.94 -1.75 0.15
C LEU A 106 -10.30 -2.12 0.75
N SER A 107 -10.71 -1.43 1.81
CA SER A 107 -12.04 -1.60 2.41
C SER A 107 -13.13 -1.15 1.43
N GLU A 108 -13.01 0.05 0.86
CA GLU A 108 -13.92 0.56 -0.17
C GLU A 108 -13.97 -0.35 -1.41
N LEU A 109 -12.82 -0.93 -1.79
CA LEU A 109 -12.71 -1.87 -2.90
C LEU A 109 -13.53 -3.14 -2.67
N SER A 110 -13.55 -3.67 -1.43
CA SER A 110 -14.33 -4.87 -1.08
C SER A 110 -15.84 -4.69 -1.26
N GLU A 111 -16.31 -3.46 -1.10
CA GLU A 111 -17.72 -3.07 -1.24
C GLU A 111 -18.07 -2.63 -2.66
N THR A 112 -17.06 -2.33 -3.49
CA THR A 112 -17.24 -1.81 -4.84
C THR A 112 -17.97 -2.82 -5.73
N ARG A 113 -18.97 -2.34 -6.48
CA ARG A 113 -19.73 -3.11 -7.46
C ARG A 113 -19.69 -2.39 -8.80
N ILE A 114 -18.61 -2.60 -9.56
CA ILE A 114 -18.47 -2.07 -10.92
C ILE A 114 -18.70 -3.21 -11.92
N PRO A 115 -19.59 -3.04 -12.92
CA PRO A 115 -19.82 -4.06 -13.93
C PRO A 115 -18.53 -4.53 -14.62
N GLY A 116 -18.30 -5.84 -14.62
CA GLY A 116 -17.13 -6.47 -15.24
C GLY A 116 -15.83 -6.38 -14.45
N LEU A 117 -15.82 -5.68 -13.31
CA LEU A 117 -14.67 -5.69 -12.40
C LEU A 117 -14.85 -6.84 -11.41
N ASN A 118 -14.16 -7.94 -11.68
CA ASN A 118 -14.04 -9.06 -10.75
C ASN A 118 -12.62 -9.05 -10.18
N LEU A 119 -12.53 -8.81 -8.88
CA LEU A 119 -11.29 -8.82 -8.14
C LEU A 119 -11.31 -10.01 -7.18
N ASP A 120 -10.16 -10.67 -7.06
CA ASP A 120 -9.98 -11.72 -6.07
C ASP A 120 -10.06 -11.10 -4.66
N PRO A 121 -10.92 -11.61 -3.76
CA PRO A 121 -10.99 -11.14 -2.39
C PRO A 121 -9.67 -11.16 -1.63
N GLU A 122 -8.76 -12.07 -1.99
CA GLU A 122 -7.41 -12.14 -1.45
C GLU A 122 -6.63 -10.81 -1.63
N ILE A 123 -7.01 -9.98 -2.60
CA ILE A 123 -6.38 -8.68 -2.83
C ILE A 123 -6.58 -7.73 -1.64
N TRP A 124 -7.79 -7.65 -1.10
CA TRP A 124 -8.07 -6.80 0.06
C TRP A 124 -7.93 -7.54 1.38
N GLU A 125 -8.27 -8.82 1.47
CA GLU A 125 -8.19 -9.58 2.72
C GLU A 125 -6.75 -9.65 3.26
N GLU A 126 -5.78 -10.02 2.42
CA GLU A 126 -4.38 -10.08 2.84
C GLU A 126 -3.81 -8.67 3.07
N GLY A 127 -4.19 -7.71 2.23
CA GLY A 127 -3.72 -6.32 2.37
C GLY A 127 -4.19 -5.68 3.67
N LEU A 128 -5.45 -5.88 4.04
CA LEU A 128 -6.03 -5.40 5.30
C LEU A 128 -5.42 -6.10 6.51
N LYS A 129 -5.29 -7.43 6.44
CA LYS A 129 -4.64 -8.21 7.51
C LYS A 129 -3.21 -7.72 7.77
N LEU A 130 -2.44 -7.50 6.71
CA LEU A 130 -1.07 -7.00 6.81
C LEU A 130 -1.03 -5.60 7.43
N ILE A 131 -1.93 -4.70 7.02
CA ILE A 131 -2.01 -3.36 7.60
C ILE A 131 -2.32 -3.46 9.10
N ASP A 132 -3.27 -4.30 9.49
CA ASP A 132 -3.58 -4.53 10.90
C ASP A 132 -2.38 -5.09 11.67
N GLU A 133 -1.67 -6.08 11.12
CA GLU A 133 -0.46 -6.65 11.73
C GLU A 133 0.62 -5.59 11.97
N VAL A 134 0.89 -4.76 10.97
CA VAL A 134 1.91 -3.69 11.05
C VAL A 134 1.50 -2.61 12.04
N LEU A 135 0.23 -2.20 12.05
CA LEU A 135 -0.27 -1.16 12.95
C LEU A 135 -0.42 -1.64 14.40
N GLN A 136 -0.70 -2.93 14.63
CA GLN A 136 -0.85 -3.50 15.97
C GLN A 136 0.50 -3.82 16.64
N ASN A 137 1.53 -4.18 15.87
CA ASN A 137 2.90 -4.46 16.37
C ASN A 137 3.70 -3.19 16.75
N ARG A 138 2.99 -2.10 17.07
CA ARG A 138 3.56 -0.83 17.54
C ARG A 138 3.90 -0.82 19.05
N LYS A 139 3.39 -1.79 19.82
CA LYS A 139 3.49 -1.83 21.29
C LYS A 139 4.68 -2.62 21.82
#